data_AF-A0A7K4I786-F1
#
_entry.id   AF-A0A7K4I786-F1
#
_cell.length_a   1.000
_cell.length_b   1.000
_cell.length_c   1.000
_cell.angle_alpha   90.00
_cell.angle_beta   90.00
_cell.angle_gamma   90.00
#
_symmetry.space_group_name_H-M   'P 1'
#
loop_
_entity.id
_entity.type
_entity.pdbx_description
1 polymer ?
#
loop_
_entity_poly.entity_id
_entity_poly.type
_entity_poly.pdbx_seq_one_letter_code
_entity_poly.pdbx_strand_id
1 'polypeptide(L)'
;MTIENHETTLEGTEETASLTSIIKQLEQNCKNCHTLTPLTCVTNCKIWEQKNEMRDLYEKMKTPNFMTNLLNTLKNKRRLQILDLISKSKQSMLRLQKELKALGYYHSQQTIAQEYIKPLIDVGLAKENQNLYSATLFGCQLNEIIKNNHDIGNTLPAHSECYEEIVLDMMLNKPKTYEDFEGIIPTKSIARILNRLQKVNLIETTKENDYVFFFRTRRDSHKARFSPTEERIYQNISEEGISARKLCEKTKISLRRTYKYLRRLKGKKLVFTRKKPKTYKLTAKGIQLASMLRELHDLALEAFKITAQTINKTKNTKH
;
A
#
# COMPACT_ATOMS: atom_id res chain seq x y z
N MET A 1 -38.78 46.47 4.94
CA MET A 1 -37.55 46.14 4.18
C MET A 1 -36.92 44.93 4.84
N THR A 2 -37.29 43.75 4.36
CA THR A 2 -36.77 42.45 4.75
C THR A 2 -35.48 42.20 3.99
N ILE A 3 -34.40 41.93 4.70
CA ILE A 3 -33.12 41.48 4.14
C ILE A 3 -33.08 39.96 4.35
N GLU A 4 -33.22 39.23 3.25
CA GLU A 4 -33.09 37.78 3.22
C GLU A 4 -31.60 37.40 3.31
N ASN A 5 -31.25 36.72 4.40
CA ASN A 5 -29.99 35.99 4.53
C ASN A 5 -30.18 34.62 3.87
N HIS A 6 -29.50 34.38 2.75
CA HIS A 6 -29.33 33.03 2.24
C HIS A 6 -28.07 32.39 2.85
N GLU A 7 -28.26 31.70 3.96
CA GLU A 7 -27.40 30.58 4.37
C GLU A 7 -27.57 29.46 3.34
N THR A 8 -26.48 29.05 2.69
CA THR A 8 -26.46 27.81 1.91
C THR A 8 -25.79 26.73 2.73
N THR A 9 -26.61 25.98 3.45
CA THR A 9 -26.27 24.72 4.11
C THR A 9 -26.06 23.67 3.02
N LEU A 10 -24.86 23.10 2.93
CA LEU A 10 -24.58 21.92 2.11
C LEU A 10 -24.48 20.72 3.05
N GLU A 11 -25.62 20.09 3.29
CA GLU A 11 -25.71 18.74 3.85
C GLU A 11 -25.99 17.74 2.72
N GLY A 12 -25.31 16.59 2.78
CA GLY A 12 -25.85 15.34 2.25
C GLY A 12 -25.08 14.71 1.08
N THR A 13 -24.18 13.78 1.42
CA THR A 13 -23.68 12.68 0.58
C THR A 13 -23.02 13.07 -0.75
N GLU A 14 -21.81 13.63 -0.68
CA GLU A 14 -20.92 13.66 -1.84
C GLU A 14 -20.26 12.28 -2.01
N GLU A 15 -20.69 11.53 -3.03
CA GLU A 15 -19.79 10.58 -3.68
C GLU A 15 -18.50 11.34 -3.99
N THR A 16 -17.36 10.86 -3.48
CA THR A 16 -16.07 11.51 -3.69
C THR A 16 -15.79 11.58 -5.19
N ALA A 17 -16.04 12.75 -5.78
CA ALA A 17 -15.89 12.97 -7.21
C ALA A 17 -14.44 12.63 -7.62
N SER A 18 -14.28 11.68 -8.55
CA SER A 18 -12.97 11.29 -9.08
C SER A 18 -12.23 12.52 -9.60
N LEU A 19 -10.90 12.54 -9.45
CA LEU A 19 -10.05 13.66 -9.91
C LEU A 19 -10.32 14.04 -11.37
N THR A 20 -10.58 13.03 -12.21
CA THR A 20 -10.98 13.21 -13.61
C THR A 20 -12.24 14.07 -13.75
N SER A 21 -13.27 13.82 -12.95
CA SER A 21 -14.55 14.54 -13.03
C SER A 21 -14.39 16.01 -12.61
N ILE A 22 -13.65 16.26 -11.53
CA ILE A 22 -13.33 17.60 -11.04
C ILE A 22 -12.59 18.37 -12.14
N ILE A 23 -11.57 17.77 -12.76
CA ILE A 23 -10.76 18.45 -13.78
C ILE A 23 -11.57 18.73 -15.05
N LYS A 24 -12.44 17.81 -15.49
CA LYS A 24 -13.35 18.07 -16.63
C LYS A 24 -14.29 19.24 -16.35
N GLN A 25 -14.85 19.31 -15.14
CA GLN A 25 -15.70 20.42 -14.72
C GLN A 25 -14.92 21.74 -14.71
N LEU A 26 -13.68 21.74 -14.22
CA LEU A 26 -12.80 22.91 -14.25
C LEU A 26 -12.44 23.35 -15.68
N GLU A 27 -12.17 22.42 -16.59
CA GLU A 27 -11.95 22.73 -18.00
C GLU A 27 -13.17 23.40 -18.63
N GLN A 28 -14.38 22.84 -18.39
CA GLN A 28 -15.62 23.37 -18.96
C GLN A 28 -15.94 24.76 -18.40
N ASN A 29 -15.83 24.94 -17.08
CA ASN A 29 -16.04 26.23 -16.44
C ASN A 29 -15.03 27.28 -16.93
N CYS A 30 -13.78 26.87 -17.21
CA CYS A 30 -12.78 27.76 -17.77
C CYS A 30 -13.10 28.21 -19.20
N LYS A 31 -13.62 27.32 -20.05
CA LYS A 31 -14.02 27.65 -21.44
C LYS A 31 -15.15 28.66 -21.48
N ASN A 32 -16.04 28.58 -20.50
CA ASN A 32 -17.17 29.49 -20.35
C ASN A 32 -16.83 30.75 -19.55
N CYS A 33 -15.56 30.94 -19.17
CA CYS A 33 -15.15 32.05 -18.33
C CYS A 33 -14.97 33.31 -19.18
N HIS A 34 -15.67 34.39 -18.80
CA HIS A 34 -15.54 35.71 -19.41
C HIS A 34 -14.74 36.63 -18.47
N THR A 35 -13.46 36.33 -18.26
CA THR A 35 -12.58 37.24 -17.51
C THR A 35 -12.26 38.47 -18.33
N LEU A 36 -12.38 39.66 -17.71
CA LEU A 36 -12.10 40.95 -18.35
C LEU A 36 -10.64 41.12 -18.77
N THR A 37 -9.68 40.50 -18.07
CA THR A 37 -8.25 40.53 -18.44
C THR A 37 -7.49 39.27 -18.01
N PRO A 38 -6.36 38.93 -18.67
CA PRO A 38 -5.48 37.84 -18.26
C PRO A 38 -4.94 37.98 -16.82
N LEU A 39 -4.69 39.22 -16.37
CA LEU A 39 -4.16 39.49 -15.02
C LEU A 39 -5.18 39.11 -13.94
N THR A 40 -6.46 39.40 -14.15
CA THR A 40 -7.55 39.00 -13.24
C THR A 40 -7.68 37.48 -13.18
N CYS A 41 -7.47 36.79 -14.30
CA CYS A 41 -7.50 35.32 -14.34
C CYS A 41 -6.37 34.72 -13.49
N VAL A 42 -5.14 35.21 -13.63
CA VAL A 42 -3.99 34.71 -12.85
C VAL A 42 -4.12 34.99 -11.37
N THR A 43 -4.64 36.16 -10.99
CA THR A 43 -4.66 36.62 -9.59
C THR A 43 -5.86 36.12 -8.79
N ASN A 44 -7.04 36.04 -9.42
CA ASN A 44 -8.31 35.83 -8.70
C ASN A 44 -9.11 34.61 -9.18
N CYS A 45 -8.67 33.88 -10.22
CA CYS A 45 -9.41 32.72 -10.71
C CYS A 45 -9.01 31.43 -9.98
N LYS A 46 -9.95 30.88 -9.20
CA LYS A 46 -9.80 29.57 -8.54
C LYS A 46 -9.49 28.45 -9.54
N ILE A 47 -10.04 28.51 -10.74
CA ILE A 47 -9.78 27.53 -11.80
C ILE A 47 -8.34 27.62 -12.30
N TRP A 48 -7.81 28.85 -12.45
CA TRP A 48 -6.42 29.05 -12.82
C TRP A 48 -5.48 28.52 -11.74
N GLU A 49 -5.78 28.81 -10.47
CA GLU A 49 -5.02 28.31 -9.31
C GLU A 49 -4.93 26.77 -9.33
N GLN A 50 -6.07 26.08 -9.50
CA GLN A 50 -6.12 24.62 -9.57
C GLN A 50 -5.38 24.07 -10.80
N LYS A 51 -5.47 24.73 -11.95
CA LYS A 51 -4.69 24.34 -13.13
C LYS A 51 -3.19 24.50 -12.90
N ASN A 52 -2.77 25.56 -12.22
CA ASN A 52 -1.36 25.77 -11.89
C ASN A 52 -0.86 24.70 -10.93
N GLU A 53 -1.65 24.38 -9.91
CA GLU A 53 -1.36 23.30 -8.98
C GLU A 53 -1.18 21.95 -9.68
N MET A 54 -1.99 21.63 -10.69
CA MET A 54 -1.83 20.41 -11.50
C MET A 54 -0.54 20.42 -12.32
N ARG A 55 -0.11 21.58 -12.82
CA ARG A 55 1.19 21.69 -13.52
C ARG A 55 2.34 21.43 -12.58
N ASP A 56 2.31 22.03 -11.39
CA ASP A 56 3.33 21.84 -10.37
C ASP A 56 3.38 20.37 -9.91
N LEU A 57 2.22 19.73 -9.76
CA LEU A 57 2.11 18.31 -9.44
C LEU A 57 2.73 17.43 -10.53
N TYR A 58 2.46 17.72 -11.82
CA TYR A 58 3.04 16.97 -12.93
C TYR A 58 4.58 17.01 -12.91
N GLU A 59 5.16 18.18 -12.69
CA GLU A 59 6.63 18.31 -12.62
C GLU A 59 7.21 17.50 -11.46
N LYS A 60 6.53 17.46 -10.30
CA LYS A 60 6.91 16.59 -9.16
C LYS A 60 6.80 15.11 -9.51
N MET A 61 5.72 14.71 -10.18
CA MET A 61 5.45 13.31 -10.55
C MET A 61 6.38 12.74 -11.62
N LYS A 62 7.03 13.58 -12.42
CA LYS A 62 8.08 13.12 -13.36
C LYS A 62 9.30 12.54 -12.67
N THR A 63 9.52 12.86 -11.39
CA THR A 63 10.67 12.33 -10.67
C THR A 63 10.53 10.81 -10.56
N PRO A 64 11.58 10.02 -10.92
CA PRO A 64 11.46 8.56 -11.00
C PRO A 64 11.14 7.92 -9.63
N ASN A 65 11.48 8.60 -8.54
CA ASN A 65 11.23 8.16 -7.17
C ASN A 65 10.00 8.81 -6.54
N PHE A 66 9.11 9.44 -7.34
CA PHE A 66 7.94 10.14 -6.83
C PHE A 66 7.11 9.25 -5.89
N MET A 67 6.77 8.02 -6.32
CA MET A 67 5.93 7.13 -5.52
C MET A 67 6.61 6.73 -4.20
N THR A 68 7.91 6.44 -4.24
CA THR A 68 8.70 6.13 -3.04
C THR A 68 8.71 7.31 -2.08
N ASN A 69 8.90 8.53 -2.59
CA ASN A 69 8.89 9.76 -1.78
C ASN A 69 7.49 10.02 -1.19
N LEU A 70 6.44 9.80 -1.98
CA LEU A 70 5.05 9.93 -1.54
C LEU A 70 4.77 8.97 -0.38
N LEU A 71 5.01 7.67 -0.58
CA LEU A 71 4.76 6.66 0.46
C LEU A 71 5.59 6.93 1.72
N ASN A 72 6.87 7.27 1.59
CA ASN A 72 7.71 7.60 2.74
C ASN A 72 7.25 8.89 3.45
N THR A 73 6.64 9.83 2.73
CA THR A 73 6.01 11.01 3.34
C THR A 73 4.82 10.59 4.20
N LEU A 74 3.97 9.70 3.69
CA LEU A 74 2.75 9.23 4.36
C LEU A 74 3.02 8.31 5.55
N LYS A 75 4.16 7.62 5.59
CA LYS A 75 4.58 6.82 6.76
C LYS A 75 4.92 7.65 8.00
N ASN A 76 4.92 8.98 7.92
CA ASN A 76 5.13 9.82 9.09
C ASN A 76 3.79 10.24 9.69
N LYS A 77 3.48 9.73 10.90
CA LYS A 77 2.23 10.04 11.62
C LYS A 77 1.97 11.54 11.79
N ARG A 78 3.01 12.34 12.04
CA ARG A 78 2.89 13.79 12.24
C ARG A 78 2.54 14.49 10.93
N ARG A 79 3.09 14.03 9.80
CA ARG A 79 2.76 14.56 8.47
C ARG A 79 1.31 14.27 8.10
N LEU A 80 0.80 13.07 8.40
CA LEU A 80 -0.62 12.75 8.19
C LEU A 80 -1.55 13.63 9.03
N GLN A 81 -1.20 13.90 10.29
CA GLN A 81 -1.99 14.80 11.13
C GLN A 81 -1.99 16.24 10.61
N ILE A 82 -0.85 16.74 10.14
CA ILE A 82 -0.80 18.05 9.48
C ILE A 82 -1.65 18.04 8.22
N LEU A 83 -1.54 17.01 7.39
CA LEU A 83 -2.32 16.88 6.15
C LEU A 83 -3.83 16.96 6.46
N ASP A 84 -4.32 16.21 7.45
CA ASP A 84 -5.73 16.26 7.87
C ASP A 84 -6.15 17.67 8.33
N LEU A 85 -5.31 18.37 9.10
CA LEU A 85 -5.58 19.73 9.56
C LEU A 85 -5.66 20.75 8.42
N ILE A 86 -4.76 20.66 7.44
CA ILE A 86 -4.68 21.60 6.31
C ILE A 86 -5.65 21.24 5.18
N SER A 87 -6.20 20.01 5.16
CA SER A 87 -7.30 19.61 4.28
C SER A 87 -8.63 20.23 4.69
N LYS A 88 -8.83 20.50 5.98
CA LYS A 88 -10.07 21.10 6.52
C LYS A 88 -10.12 22.62 6.35
N SER A 89 -8.99 23.31 6.52
CA SER A 89 -8.90 24.77 6.36
C SER A 89 -7.45 25.22 6.22
N LYS A 90 -7.23 26.44 5.71
CA LYS A 90 -5.91 27.07 5.67
C LYS A 90 -5.36 27.27 7.09
N GLN A 91 -4.12 26.85 7.35
CA GLN A 91 -3.49 26.95 8.66
C GLN A 91 -2.23 27.80 8.63
N SER A 92 -2.02 28.63 9.67
CA SER A 92 -0.72 29.28 9.90
C SER A 92 0.23 28.35 10.64
N MET A 93 1.54 28.61 10.56
CA MET A 93 2.56 27.87 11.31
C MET A 93 2.29 27.86 12.83
N LEU A 94 1.87 29.01 13.39
CA LEU A 94 1.52 29.14 14.81
C LEU A 94 0.35 28.21 15.19
N ARG A 95 -0.66 28.12 14.33
CA ARG A 95 -1.81 27.25 14.57
C ARG A 95 -1.42 25.77 14.46
N LEU A 96 -0.65 25.39 13.44
CA LEU A 96 -0.13 24.02 13.31
C LEU A 96 0.71 23.61 14.53
N GLN A 97 1.58 24.49 15.02
CA GLN A 97 2.37 24.22 16.23
C GLN A 97 1.47 24.04 17.47
N LYS A 98 0.42 24.85 17.62
CA LYS A 98 -0.53 24.73 18.73
C LYS A 98 -1.30 23.40 18.69
N GLU A 99 -1.81 23.02 17.53
CA GLU A 99 -2.53 21.75 17.33
C GLU A 99 -1.61 20.54 17.59
N LEU A 100 -0.38 20.56 17.06
CA LEU A 100 0.60 19.51 17.31
C LEU A 100 0.98 19.41 18.80
N LYS A 101 1.11 20.54 19.49
CA LYS A 101 1.36 20.58 20.94
C LYS A 101 0.20 19.97 21.73
N ALA A 102 -1.05 20.22 21.33
CA ALA A 102 -2.23 19.60 21.94
C ALA A 102 -2.26 18.08 21.77
N LEU A 103 -1.63 17.57 20.70
CA LEU A 103 -1.44 16.14 20.44
C LEU A 103 -0.18 15.55 21.11
N GLY A 104 0.52 16.34 21.94
CA GLY A 104 1.73 15.93 22.66
C GLY A 104 3.05 16.10 21.90
N TYR A 105 3.05 16.76 20.75
CA TYR A 105 4.27 17.01 19.97
C TYR A 105 4.81 18.43 20.19
N TYR A 106 5.89 18.52 20.96
CA TYR A 106 6.55 19.79 21.30
C TYR A 106 7.74 20.03 20.35
N HIS A 107 7.46 20.61 19.18
CA HIS A 107 8.48 20.90 18.16
C HIS A 107 8.56 22.39 17.85
N SER A 108 9.76 22.84 17.46
CA SER A 108 9.95 24.21 16.97
C SER A 108 9.25 24.39 15.62
N GLN A 109 8.92 25.64 15.28
CA GLN A 109 8.35 25.96 13.97
C GLN A 109 9.27 25.57 12.83
N GLN A 110 10.59 25.70 13.04
CA GLN A 110 11.59 25.28 12.06
C GLN A 110 11.53 23.76 11.82
N THR A 111 11.42 22.95 12.87
CA THR A 111 11.24 21.50 12.72
C THR A 111 9.94 21.18 12.01
N ILE A 112 8.84 21.84 12.34
CA ILE A 112 7.54 21.62 11.67
C ILE A 112 7.65 21.97 10.18
N ALA A 113 8.26 23.10 9.85
CA ALA A 113 8.46 23.54 8.47
C ALA A 113 9.32 22.54 7.67
N GLN A 114 10.50 22.17 8.18
CA GLN A 114 11.47 21.39 7.42
C GLN A 114 11.17 19.89 7.43
N GLU A 115 10.75 19.33 8.56
CA GLU A 115 10.59 17.88 8.70
C GLU A 115 9.20 17.39 8.35
N TYR A 116 8.17 18.24 8.47
CA TYR A 116 6.78 17.82 8.27
C TYR A 116 6.10 18.49 7.08
N ILE A 117 6.13 19.81 6.99
CA ILE A 117 5.44 20.55 5.91
C ILE A 117 6.17 20.41 4.59
N LYS A 118 7.49 20.67 4.56
CA LYS A 118 8.27 20.64 3.32
C LYS A 118 8.15 19.30 2.58
N PRO A 119 8.24 18.12 3.23
CA PRO A 119 8.00 16.86 2.54
C PRO A 119 6.60 16.74 1.92
N LEU A 120 5.55 17.23 2.60
CA LEU A 120 4.19 17.25 2.03
C LEU A 120 4.10 18.17 0.80
N ILE A 121 4.79 19.31 0.82
CA ILE A 121 4.87 20.22 -0.33
C ILE A 121 5.65 19.56 -1.46
N ASP A 122 6.80 18.95 -1.18
CA ASP A 122 7.70 18.35 -2.17
C ASP A 122 7.02 17.23 -2.97
N VAL A 123 6.14 16.45 -2.33
CA VAL A 123 5.32 15.41 -3.01
C VAL A 123 3.96 15.92 -3.51
N GLY A 124 3.71 17.23 -3.40
CA GLY A 124 2.53 17.88 -3.97
C GLY A 124 1.22 17.66 -3.21
N LEU A 125 1.28 17.27 -1.93
CA LEU A 125 0.11 17.10 -1.06
C LEU A 125 -0.31 18.40 -0.36
N ALA A 126 0.65 19.31 -0.16
CA ALA A 126 0.43 20.60 0.46
C ALA A 126 0.98 21.73 -0.42
N LYS A 127 0.47 22.94 -0.18
CA LYS A 127 1.01 24.18 -0.74
C LYS A 127 1.06 25.27 0.32
N GLU A 128 1.97 26.21 0.11
CA GLU A 128 2.13 27.41 0.92
C GLU A 128 1.73 28.63 0.10
N ASN A 129 0.91 29.50 0.69
CA ASN A 129 0.55 30.80 0.11
C ASN A 129 0.50 31.84 1.23
N GLN A 130 1.32 32.89 1.14
CA GLN A 130 1.39 33.96 2.15
C GLN A 130 1.53 33.46 3.60
N ASN A 131 2.44 32.50 3.84
CA ASN A 131 2.67 31.85 5.15
C ASN A 131 1.47 31.06 5.70
N LEU A 132 0.48 30.75 4.86
CA LEU A 132 -0.62 29.85 5.15
C LEU A 132 -0.44 28.55 4.36
N TYR A 133 -0.69 27.44 5.03
CA TYR A 133 -0.60 26.09 4.46
C TYR A 133 -2.00 25.54 4.20
N SER A 134 -2.18 24.92 3.05
CA SER A 134 -3.40 24.20 2.67
C SER A 134 -3.06 22.91 1.93
N ALA A 135 -3.93 21.91 2.00
CA ALA A 135 -3.82 20.76 1.12
C ALA A 135 -4.08 21.17 -0.34
N THR A 136 -3.42 20.48 -1.26
CA THR A 136 -3.75 20.50 -2.69
C THR A 136 -4.99 19.65 -2.95
N LEU A 137 -5.58 19.73 -4.14
CA LEU A 137 -6.66 18.85 -4.57
C LEU A 137 -6.24 17.37 -4.49
N PHE A 138 -5.02 17.07 -4.96
CA PHE A 138 -4.42 15.75 -4.83
C PHE A 138 -4.23 15.34 -3.36
N GLY A 139 -3.74 16.27 -2.53
CA GLY A 139 -3.60 16.07 -1.09
C GLY A 139 -4.92 15.78 -0.38
N CYS A 140 -5.99 16.49 -0.71
CA CYS A 140 -7.32 16.27 -0.15
C CYS A 140 -7.86 14.87 -0.51
N GLN A 141 -7.83 14.50 -1.79
CA GLN A 141 -8.31 13.18 -2.22
C GLN A 141 -7.50 12.05 -1.58
N LEU A 142 -6.18 12.23 -1.52
CA LEU A 142 -5.29 11.27 -0.88
C LEU A 142 -5.56 11.18 0.63
N ASN A 143 -5.84 12.29 1.29
CA ASN A 143 -6.19 12.31 2.71
C ASN A 143 -7.48 11.50 2.98
N GLU A 144 -8.49 11.59 2.11
CA GLU A 144 -9.73 10.82 2.28
C GLU A 144 -9.51 9.30 2.16
N ILE A 145 -8.60 8.84 1.28
CA ILE A 145 -8.21 7.42 1.20
C ILE A 145 -7.56 6.95 2.52
N ILE A 146 -6.72 7.80 3.12
CA ILE A 146 -5.92 7.43 4.31
C ILE A 146 -6.69 7.61 5.62
N LYS A 147 -7.74 8.42 5.63
CA LYS A 147 -8.55 8.76 6.82
C LYS A 147 -9.11 7.53 7.54
N ASN A 148 -9.31 6.42 6.84
CA ASN A 148 -9.78 5.19 7.44
C ASN A 148 -8.64 4.27 7.95
N ASN A 149 -7.38 4.63 7.70
CA ASN A 149 -6.19 3.81 7.92
C ASN A 149 -5.04 4.59 8.60
N HIS A 150 -5.29 5.10 9.80
CA HIS A 150 -4.33 5.89 10.58
C HIS A 150 -3.04 5.14 11.02
N ASP A 151 -2.98 3.83 10.81
CA ASP A 151 -1.92 2.94 11.29
C ASP A 151 -0.71 2.82 10.36
N ILE A 152 -0.76 3.37 9.14
CA ILE A 152 0.32 3.27 8.14
C ILE A 152 1.67 3.65 8.75
N GLY A 153 1.70 4.77 9.48
CA GLY A 153 2.95 5.33 9.99
C GLY A 153 3.63 4.53 11.11
N ASN A 154 2.92 3.58 11.72
CA ASN A 154 3.48 2.68 12.74
C ASN A 154 3.77 1.28 12.18
N THR A 155 3.23 0.95 11.01
CA THR A 155 3.21 -0.42 10.50
C THR A 155 4.33 -0.67 9.49
N LEU A 156 4.63 0.32 8.65
CA LEU A 156 5.65 0.23 7.60
C LEU A 156 6.89 1.06 7.95
N PRO A 157 8.10 0.61 7.58
CA PRO A 157 9.32 1.35 7.90
C PRO A 157 9.37 2.66 7.11
N ALA A 158 9.57 3.76 7.84
CA ALA A 158 9.88 5.05 7.25
C ALA A 158 11.24 5.00 6.54
N HIS A 159 11.36 5.72 5.43
CA HIS A 159 12.58 5.81 4.62
C HIS A 159 13.04 4.45 4.07
N SER A 160 12.13 3.71 3.44
CA SER A 160 12.46 2.46 2.74
C SER A 160 12.33 2.63 1.22
N GLU A 161 12.93 1.70 0.48
CA GLU A 161 12.73 1.50 -0.97
C GLU A 161 11.34 0.91 -1.31
N CYS A 162 10.38 1.04 -0.40
CA CYS A 162 9.01 0.55 -0.52
C CYS A 162 8.87 -0.97 -0.80
N TYR A 163 9.86 -1.77 -0.42
CA TYR A 163 9.79 -3.23 -0.63
C TYR A 163 8.66 -3.87 0.17
N GLU A 164 8.39 -3.42 1.39
CA GLU A 164 7.25 -3.90 2.17
C GLU A 164 5.92 -3.69 1.41
N GLU A 165 5.72 -2.53 0.79
CA GLU A 165 4.54 -2.20 -0.01
C GLU A 165 4.43 -3.05 -1.26
N ILE A 166 5.55 -3.26 -1.98
CA ILE A 166 5.61 -4.14 -3.15
C ILE A 166 5.19 -5.57 -2.76
N VAL A 167 5.70 -6.08 -1.65
CA VAL A 167 5.35 -7.42 -1.15
C VAL A 167 3.85 -7.53 -0.85
N LEU A 168 3.27 -6.51 -0.21
CA LEU A 168 1.84 -6.49 0.10
C LEU A 168 0.99 -6.45 -1.18
N ASP A 169 1.35 -5.62 -2.16
CA ASP A 169 0.64 -5.53 -3.43
C ASP A 169 0.69 -6.85 -4.22
N MET A 170 1.84 -7.52 -4.23
CA MET A 170 1.99 -8.83 -4.88
C MET A 170 1.13 -9.93 -4.25
N MET A 171 0.85 -9.85 -2.94
CA MET A 171 0.06 -10.83 -2.20
C MET A 171 -1.46 -10.57 -2.22
N LEU A 172 -1.92 -9.41 -2.72
CA LEU A 172 -3.34 -9.04 -2.73
C LEU A 172 -4.22 -10.06 -3.45
N ASN A 173 -3.73 -10.63 -4.54
CA ASN A 173 -4.54 -11.52 -5.38
C ASN A 173 -4.40 -12.99 -4.97
N LYS A 174 -3.23 -13.41 -4.48
CA LYS A 174 -2.95 -14.80 -4.11
C LYS A 174 -1.79 -14.93 -3.14
N PRO A 175 -1.73 -16.02 -2.34
CA PRO A 175 -0.54 -16.35 -1.56
C PRO A 175 0.71 -16.48 -2.43
N LYS A 176 1.86 -16.11 -1.88
CA LYS A 176 3.16 -16.08 -2.56
C LYS A 176 4.21 -16.86 -1.78
N THR A 177 5.20 -17.38 -2.49
CA THR A 177 6.37 -18.09 -1.97
C THR A 177 7.56 -17.16 -1.85
N TYR A 178 8.66 -17.62 -1.25
CA TYR A 178 9.89 -16.81 -1.18
C TYR A 178 10.44 -16.53 -2.58
N GLU A 179 10.41 -17.57 -3.42
CA GLU A 179 10.90 -17.56 -4.80
C GLU A 179 10.10 -16.59 -5.68
N ASP A 180 8.81 -16.39 -5.39
CA ASP A 180 7.97 -15.41 -6.12
C ASP A 180 8.45 -13.96 -5.96
N PHE A 181 9.22 -13.65 -4.90
CA PHE A 181 9.77 -12.31 -4.65
C PHE A 181 11.19 -12.13 -5.24
N GLU A 182 11.84 -13.22 -5.65
CA GLU A 182 13.16 -13.16 -6.26
C GLU A 182 13.07 -12.44 -7.62
N GLY A 183 14.03 -11.55 -7.89
CA GLY A 183 14.07 -10.75 -9.11
C GLY A 183 13.34 -9.39 -9.02
N ILE A 184 12.42 -9.22 -8.06
CA ILE A 184 11.78 -7.92 -7.79
C ILE A 184 12.47 -7.24 -6.59
N ILE A 185 12.80 -8.02 -5.56
CA ILE A 185 13.42 -7.52 -4.34
C ILE A 185 14.81 -8.15 -4.19
N PRO A 186 15.82 -7.41 -3.70
CA PRO A 186 17.12 -7.99 -3.40
C PRO A 186 16.99 -9.18 -2.45
N THR A 187 17.54 -10.34 -2.83
CA THR A 187 17.36 -11.61 -2.10
C THR A 187 17.75 -11.51 -0.63
N LYS A 188 18.78 -10.71 -0.31
CA LYS A 188 19.25 -10.48 1.07
C LYS A 188 18.21 -9.78 1.95
N SER A 189 17.25 -9.07 1.34
CA SER A 189 16.23 -8.28 2.04
C SER A 189 14.92 -9.03 2.23
N ILE A 190 14.58 -9.99 1.36
CA ILE A 190 13.28 -10.69 1.35
C ILE A 190 12.96 -11.29 2.73
N ALA A 191 13.89 -12.08 3.29
CA ALA A 191 13.68 -12.70 4.61
C ALA A 191 13.44 -11.67 5.73
N ARG A 192 14.13 -10.53 5.69
CA ARG A 192 13.97 -9.44 6.66
C ARG A 192 12.61 -8.77 6.52
N ILE A 193 12.17 -8.51 5.29
CA ILE A 193 10.88 -7.88 4.97
C ILE A 193 9.73 -8.78 5.43
N LEU A 194 9.74 -10.05 5.05
CA LEU A 194 8.71 -11.01 5.44
C LEU A 194 8.61 -11.14 6.96
N ASN A 195 9.75 -11.22 7.66
CA ASN A 195 9.77 -11.27 9.12
C ASN A 195 9.17 -10.01 9.77
N ARG A 196 9.42 -8.81 9.22
CA ARG A 196 8.84 -7.57 9.74
C ARG A 196 7.33 -7.55 9.54
N LEU A 197 6.86 -7.84 8.32
CA LEU A 197 5.44 -7.88 7.98
C LEU A 197 4.68 -8.91 8.85
N GLN A 198 5.32 -10.04 9.15
CA GLN A 198 4.75 -11.04 10.05
C GLN A 198 4.69 -10.54 11.51
N LYS A 199 5.72 -9.83 12.00
CA LYS A 199 5.73 -9.24 13.36
C LYS A 199 4.63 -8.22 13.58
N VAL A 200 4.28 -7.45 12.54
CA VAL A 200 3.17 -6.48 12.59
C VAL A 200 1.82 -7.08 12.18
N ASN A 201 1.74 -8.42 12.06
CA ASN A 201 0.54 -9.18 11.70
C ASN A 201 -0.12 -8.77 10.37
N LEU A 202 0.66 -8.28 9.39
CA LEU A 202 0.16 -8.00 8.05
C LEU A 202 0.14 -9.25 7.16
N ILE A 203 1.08 -10.17 7.41
CA ILE A 203 1.14 -11.45 6.70
C ILE A 203 1.18 -12.60 7.70
N GLU A 204 0.67 -13.74 7.26
CA GLU A 204 0.79 -14.99 7.97
C GLU A 204 1.37 -16.07 7.05
N THR A 205 2.07 -17.00 7.67
CA THR A 205 2.54 -18.22 7.01
C THR A 205 1.55 -19.33 7.27
N THR A 206 1.48 -20.30 6.36
CA THR A 206 0.79 -21.56 6.66
C THR A 206 1.39 -22.17 7.93
N LYS A 207 0.53 -22.56 8.89
CA LYS A 207 0.96 -23.08 10.21
C LYS A 207 1.84 -24.33 10.13
N GLU A 208 1.92 -24.96 8.96
CA GLU A 208 2.79 -26.10 8.70
C GLU A 208 4.25 -25.64 8.56
N ASN A 209 4.99 -25.73 9.66
CA ASN A 209 6.45 -25.61 9.66
C ASN A 209 7.15 -26.73 8.86
N ASP A 210 6.41 -27.77 8.50
CA ASP A 210 6.91 -28.86 7.69
C ASP A 210 7.04 -28.41 6.23
N TYR A 211 8.28 -28.32 5.75
CA TYR A 211 8.59 -27.97 4.37
C TYR A 211 8.88 -29.21 3.51
N VAL A 212 8.95 -30.41 4.11
CA VAL A 212 9.18 -31.69 3.42
C VAL A 212 7.94 -32.55 3.53
N PHE A 213 7.38 -32.90 2.37
CA PHE A 213 6.22 -33.76 2.24
C PHE A 213 6.60 -35.06 1.54
N PHE A 214 5.99 -36.14 2.00
CA PHE A 214 6.15 -37.49 1.48
C PHE A 214 4.95 -37.85 0.63
N PHE A 215 5.19 -38.45 -0.53
CA PHE A 215 4.18 -38.78 -1.53
C PHE A 215 4.33 -40.24 -1.95
N ARG A 216 3.22 -40.91 -2.26
CA ARG A 216 3.25 -42.26 -2.84
C ARG A 216 3.69 -42.19 -4.30
N THR A 217 4.53 -43.12 -4.72
CA THR A 217 4.78 -43.36 -6.15
C THR A 217 3.66 -44.20 -6.77
N ARG A 218 3.46 -44.08 -8.09
CA ARG A 218 2.55 -44.93 -8.88
C ARG A 218 3.01 -46.40 -9.07
N ARG A 219 4.01 -46.86 -8.32
CA ARG A 219 4.51 -48.25 -8.44
C ARG A 219 3.58 -49.22 -7.72
N ASP A 220 3.44 -50.43 -8.26
CA ASP A 220 2.74 -51.53 -7.62
C ASP A 220 3.28 -51.79 -6.21
N SER A 221 2.48 -51.46 -5.20
CA SER A 221 2.78 -51.75 -3.80
C SER A 221 2.76 -53.26 -3.52
N HIS A 222 1.96 -54.03 -4.26
CA HIS A 222 1.81 -55.49 -4.09
C HIS A 222 3.10 -56.30 -4.34
N LYS A 223 4.06 -55.74 -5.08
CA LYS A 223 5.37 -56.40 -5.35
C LYS A 223 6.39 -56.13 -4.23
N ALA A 224 6.08 -55.26 -3.28
CA ALA A 224 6.99 -54.89 -2.20
C ALA A 224 6.64 -55.62 -0.90
N ARG A 225 7.65 -56.24 -0.27
CA ARG A 225 7.50 -56.81 1.07
C ARG A 225 7.45 -55.67 2.10
N PHE A 226 6.33 -55.50 2.80
CA PHE A 226 6.20 -54.54 3.91
C PHE A 226 6.36 -55.23 5.26
N SER A 227 6.95 -54.54 6.23
CA SER A 227 6.65 -54.86 7.63
C SER A 227 5.29 -54.26 8.04
N PRO A 228 4.60 -54.79 9.05
CA PRO A 228 3.29 -54.27 9.49
C PRO A 228 3.31 -52.76 9.79
N THR A 229 4.43 -52.25 10.32
CA THR A 229 4.59 -50.82 10.61
C THR A 229 4.87 -49.99 9.35
N GLU A 230 5.60 -50.54 8.38
CA GLU A 230 5.85 -49.88 7.09
C GLU A 230 4.57 -49.76 6.28
N GLU A 231 3.74 -50.80 6.27
CA GLU A 231 2.44 -50.80 5.62
C GLU A 231 1.52 -49.75 6.24
N ARG A 232 1.42 -49.71 7.58
CA ARG A 232 0.63 -48.68 8.28
C ARG A 232 1.05 -47.26 7.90
N ILE A 233 2.36 -47.01 7.81
CA ILE A 233 2.89 -45.70 7.39
C ILE A 233 2.55 -45.43 5.92
N TYR A 234 2.80 -46.39 5.04
CA TYR A 234 2.53 -46.25 3.60
C TYR A 234 1.05 -45.95 3.32
N GLN A 235 0.13 -46.68 3.97
CA GLN A 235 -1.31 -46.51 3.83
C GLN A 235 -1.86 -45.18 4.38
N ASN A 236 -1.07 -44.45 5.17
CA ASN A 236 -1.45 -43.13 5.69
C ASN A 236 -0.83 -41.96 4.89
N ILE A 237 0.00 -42.23 3.89
CA ILE A 237 0.52 -41.20 2.98
C ILE A 237 -0.56 -40.85 1.96
N SER A 238 -0.98 -39.59 1.86
CA SER A 238 -1.94 -39.14 0.84
C SER A 238 -1.29 -38.91 -0.52
N GLU A 239 -2.08 -38.87 -1.59
CA GLU A 239 -1.62 -38.48 -2.93
C GLU A 239 -1.21 -37.00 -2.99
N GLU A 240 -1.87 -36.14 -2.21
CA GLU A 240 -1.53 -34.70 -2.05
C GLU A 240 -0.26 -34.47 -1.21
N GLY A 241 0.29 -35.54 -0.63
CA GLY A 241 1.46 -35.56 0.22
C GLY A 241 1.19 -35.22 1.68
N ILE A 242 1.95 -35.83 2.58
CA ILE A 242 1.83 -35.65 4.04
C ILE A 242 3.18 -35.34 4.67
N SER A 243 3.20 -34.53 5.72
CA SER A 243 4.41 -34.29 6.50
C SER A 243 4.71 -35.43 7.47
N ALA A 244 5.97 -35.54 7.92
CA ALA A 244 6.36 -36.55 8.89
C ALA A 244 5.66 -36.38 10.25
N ARG A 245 5.38 -35.14 10.67
CA ARG A 245 4.67 -34.85 11.93
C ARG A 245 3.21 -35.29 11.87
N LYS A 246 2.48 -34.89 10.82
CA LYS A 246 1.10 -35.36 10.59
C LYS A 246 1.01 -36.88 10.48
N LEU A 247 2.00 -37.50 9.85
CA LEU A 247 2.06 -38.96 9.72
C LEU A 247 2.35 -39.64 11.06
N CYS A 248 3.23 -39.07 11.89
CA CYS A 248 3.49 -39.49 13.27
C CYS A 248 2.21 -39.47 14.12
N GLU A 249 1.45 -38.38 14.05
CA GLU A 249 0.17 -38.22 14.75
C GLU A 249 -0.87 -39.25 14.28
N LYS A 250 -1.08 -39.39 12.97
CA LYS A 250 -2.05 -40.36 12.41
C LYS A 250 -1.73 -41.80 12.75
N THR A 251 -0.45 -42.17 12.68
CA THR A 251 -0.03 -43.56 12.87
C THR A 251 0.24 -43.93 14.33
N LYS A 252 0.24 -42.94 15.24
CA LYS A 252 0.63 -43.07 16.66
C LYS A 252 2.03 -43.68 16.81
N ILE A 253 2.95 -43.33 15.91
CA ILE A 253 4.35 -43.79 15.90
C ILE A 253 5.24 -42.59 16.17
N SER A 254 6.27 -42.74 17.01
CA SER A 254 7.19 -41.63 17.31
C SER A 254 7.87 -41.08 16.05
N LEU A 255 8.10 -39.77 16.02
CA LEU A 255 8.66 -39.06 14.85
C LEU A 255 9.97 -39.69 14.33
N ARG A 256 10.87 -40.09 15.24
CA ARG A 256 12.12 -40.80 14.90
C ARG A 256 11.85 -42.11 14.14
N ARG A 257 10.88 -42.91 14.59
CA ARG A 257 10.50 -44.16 13.94
C ARG A 257 9.81 -43.89 12.60
N THR A 258 8.96 -42.87 12.53
CA THR A 258 8.33 -42.43 11.27
C THR A 258 9.38 -42.12 10.21
N TYR A 259 10.42 -41.34 10.53
CA TYR A 259 11.54 -41.10 9.60
C TYR A 259 12.30 -42.37 9.23
N LYS A 260 12.56 -43.27 10.19
CA LYS A 260 13.21 -44.56 9.91
C LYS A 260 12.47 -45.35 8.84
N TYR A 261 11.14 -45.48 8.96
CA TYR A 261 10.33 -46.23 8.01
C TYR A 261 10.15 -45.49 6.68
N LEU A 262 9.98 -44.16 6.70
CA LEU A 262 9.95 -43.34 5.48
C LEU A 262 11.25 -43.48 4.67
N ARG A 263 12.42 -43.56 5.33
CA ARG A 263 13.71 -43.83 4.66
C ARG A 263 13.72 -45.20 3.99
N ARG A 264 13.17 -46.24 4.63
CA ARG A 264 13.07 -47.59 4.04
C ARG A 264 12.11 -47.62 2.85
N LEU A 265 10.95 -46.99 2.97
CA LEU A 265 9.98 -46.84 1.88
C LEU A 265 10.56 -46.06 0.68
N LYS A 266 11.38 -45.05 0.95
CA LYS A 266 12.15 -44.32 -0.07
C LYS A 266 13.20 -45.22 -0.74
N GLY A 267 13.92 -46.05 0.02
CA GLY A 267 14.85 -47.05 -0.53
C GLY A 267 14.16 -48.07 -1.44
N LYS A 268 12.93 -48.47 -1.11
CA LYS A 268 12.07 -49.31 -1.95
C LYS A 268 11.45 -48.57 -3.15
N LYS A 269 11.73 -47.27 -3.31
CA LYS A 269 11.17 -46.39 -4.35
C LYS A 269 9.63 -46.35 -4.35
N LEU A 270 9.00 -46.55 -3.18
CA LEU A 270 7.54 -46.48 -3.01
C LEU A 270 7.06 -45.10 -2.57
N VAL A 271 7.99 -44.32 -2.00
CA VAL A 271 7.74 -42.97 -1.49
C VAL A 271 8.82 -42.04 -2.02
N PHE A 272 8.43 -40.85 -2.45
CA PHE A 272 9.36 -39.78 -2.78
C PHE A 272 9.08 -38.55 -1.91
N THR A 273 10.06 -37.67 -1.84
CA THR A 273 10.01 -36.43 -1.05
C THR A 273 9.94 -35.25 -2.00
N ARG A 274 9.01 -34.32 -1.77
CA ARG A 274 9.06 -32.98 -2.37
C ARG A 274 9.10 -31.94 -1.27
N LYS A 275 9.85 -30.88 -1.51
CA LYS A 275 9.77 -29.69 -0.69
C LYS A 275 8.55 -28.89 -1.13
N LYS A 276 7.66 -28.52 -0.21
CA LYS A 276 6.64 -27.51 -0.49
C LYS A 276 7.20 -26.17 0.01
N PRO A 277 7.31 -25.15 -0.85
CA PRO A 277 7.80 -23.85 -0.41
C PRO A 277 6.83 -23.26 0.62
N LYS A 278 7.38 -22.47 1.55
CA LYS A 278 6.55 -21.73 2.50
C LYS A 278 5.74 -20.70 1.72
N THR A 279 4.43 -20.71 1.93
CA THR A 279 3.52 -19.73 1.37
C THR A 279 3.16 -18.69 2.42
N TYR A 280 3.16 -17.43 1.99
CA TYR A 280 2.79 -16.25 2.74
C TYR A 280 1.45 -15.73 2.17
N LYS A 281 0.54 -15.36 3.06
CA LYS A 281 -0.75 -14.74 2.69
C LYS A 281 -1.00 -13.52 3.55
N LEU A 282 -1.77 -12.58 3.01
CA LEU A 282 -2.21 -11.41 3.78
C LEU A 282 -3.19 -11.82 4.87
N THR A 283 -3.10 -11.18 6.02
CA THR A 283 -4.16 -11.20 7.04
C THR A 283 -5.26 -10.21 6.67
N ALA A 284 -6.36 -10.15 7.43
CA ALA A 284 -7.39 -9.12 7.21
C ALA A 284 -6.82 -7.69 7.29
N LYS A 285 -5.95 -7.42 8.28
CA LYS A 285 -5.22 -6.13 8.39
C LYS A 285 -4.29 -5.91 7.19
N GLY A 286 -3.62 -6.97 6.74
CA GLY A 286 -2.78 -6.96 5.53
C GLY A 286 -3.56 -6.59 4.27
N ILE A 287 -4.74 -7.17 4.07
CA ILE A 287 -5.61 -6.89 2.92
C ILE A 287 -6.05 -5.44 2.94
N GLN A 288 -6.53 -4.92 4.07
CA GLN A 288 -6.96 -3.53 4.19
C GLN A 288 -5.84 -2.55 3.82
N LEU A 289 -4.65 -2.75 4.39
CA LEU A 289 -3.49 -1.91 4.11
C LEU A 289 -3.05 -2.02 2.64
N ALA A 290 -3.00 -3.24 2.10
CA ALA A 290 -2.60 -3.45 0.71
C ALA A 290 -3.59 -2.81 -0.27
N SER A 291 -4.90 -2.97 -0.05
CA SER A 291 -5.94 -2.37 -0.89
C SER A 291 -5.84 -0.85 -0.89
N MET A 292 -5.67 -0.24 0.28
CA MET A 292 -5.48 1.20 0.39
C MET A 292 -4.18 1.65 -0.31
N LEU A 293 -3.08 0.89 -0.20
CA LEU A 293 -1.85 1.21 -0.96
C LEU A 293 -2.08 1.15 -2.48
N ARG A 294 -2.90 0.21 -2.96
CA ARG A 294 -3.30 0.12 -4.37
C ARG A 294 -4.16 1.32 -4.79
N GLU A 295 -5.14 1.71 -3.99
CA GLU A 295 -5.95 2.91 -4.23
C GLU A 295 -5.09 4.18 -4.31
N LEU A 296 -4.09 4.32 -3.43
CA LEU A 296 -3.14 5.44 -3.48
C LEU A 296 -2.31 5.45 -4.76
N HIS A 297 -1.84 4.27 -5.18
CA HIS A 297 -1.09 4.12 -6.42
C HIS A 297 -1.95 4.45 -7.64
N ASP A 298 -3.19 3.97 -7.68
CA ASP A 298 -4.13 4.22 -8.77
C ASP A 298 -4.50 5.70 -8.85
N LEU A 299 -4.72 6.37 -7.71
CA LEU A 299 -4.93 7.82 -7.67
C LEU A 299 -3.71 8.58 -8.20
N ALA A 300 -2.50 8.20 -7.82
CA ALA A 300 -1.27 8.83 -8.31
C ALA A 300 -1.11 8.65 -9.83
N LEU A 301 -1.41 7.45 -10.35
CA LEU A 301 -1.39 7.19 -11.80
C LEU A 301 -2.48 7.96 -12.55
N GLU A 302 -3.69 8.05 -11.99
CA GLU A 302 -4.77 8.86 -12.54
C GLU A 302 -4.36 10.33 -12.61
N ALA A 303 -3.88 10.88 -11.50
CA ALA A 303 -3.37 12.26 -11.43
C ALA A 303 -2.26 12.51 -12.45
N PHE A 304 -1.28 11.61 -12.57
CA PHE A 304 -0.22 11.76 -13.56
C PHE A 304 -0.75 11.79 -14.99
N LYS A 305 -1.66 10.88 -15.35
CA LYS A 305 -2.29 10.85 -16.68
C LYS A 305 -3.06 12.13 -16.97
N ILE A 306 -3.87 12.60 -16.03
CA ILE A 306 -4.70 13.79 -16.26
C ILE A 306 -3.82 15.03 -16.39
N THR A 307 -2.87 15.22 -15.48
CA THR A 307 -1.99 16.39 -15.51
C THR A 307 -1.14 16.44 -16.80
N ALA A 308 -0.69 15.28 -17.30
CA ALA A 308 -0.02 15.17 -18.59
C ALA A 308 -0.94 15.61 -19.76
N GLN A 309 -2.20 15.16 -19.78
CA GLN A 309 -3.18 15.55 -20.80
C GLN A 309 -3.47 17.06 -20.78
N THR A 310 -3.66 17.64 -19.60
CA THR A 310 -3.91 19.08 -19.46
C THR A 310 -2.74 19.91 -20.01
N ILE A 311 -1.49 19.48 -19.79
CA ILE A 311 -0.30 20.16 -20.30
C ILE A 311 -0.18 20.04 -21.82
N ASN A 312 -0.41 18.86 -22.38
CA ASN A 312 -0.33 18.63 -23.82
C ASN A 312 -1.39 19.44 -24.59
N LYS A 313 -2.62 19.54 -24.06
CA LYS A 313 -3.66 20.41 -24.63
C LYS A 313 -3.24 21.88 -24.68
N THR A 314 -2.62 22.41 -23.62
CA THR A 314 -2.15 23.80 -23.60
C THR A 314 -1.01 24.10 -24.57
N LYS A 315 -0.23 23.09 -24.99
CA LYS A 315 0.81 23.25 -26.00
C LYS A 315 0.23 23.30 -27.42
N ASN A 316 -0.78 22.48 -27.70
CA ASN A 316 -1.40 22.40 -29.03
C ASN A 316 -2.33 23.58 -29.37
N THR A 317 -2.81 24.33 -28.39
CA THR A 317 -3.61 25.57 -28.61
C THR A 317 -2.78 26.84 -28.83
N LYS A 318 -1.45 26.72 -28.96
CA LYS A 318 -0.54 27.86 -29.22
C LYS A 318 -0.05 27.93 -30.69
N HIS A 319 -0.69 27.21 -31.59
CA HIS A 319 -0.52 27.29 -33.05
C HIS A 319 -1.82 27.76 -33.69
#